data_AF-A0A7V6BYM7-F1
#
_entry.id   AF-A0A7V6BYM7-F1
#
_cell.length_a   1.000
_cell.length_b   1.000
_cell.length_c   1.000
_cell.angle_alpha   90.00
_cell.angle_beta   90.00
_cell.angle_gamma   90.00
#
_symmetry.space_group_name_H-M   'P 1'
#
loop_
_entity.id
_entity.type
_entity.pdbx_description
1 polymer ?
#
loop_
_entity_poly.entity_id
_entity_poly.type
_entity_poly.pdbx_seq_one_letter_code
_entity_poly.pdbx_strand_id
1 'polypeptide(L)'
;LPTETMEDVEAIVDLARRARNEAGPRTKRVQINVSVGTFVPKPHTPFQWERQLSLGESQDLIDHLKSLLPRRGFKLKWHDPRQSVMEGVFSRGDRRLSELIETVWKAGARLDGWSEHYSLERWQDAAGVCGIDLDAYLEARDPGEPLPWDHLDSGVDREFLARERERAMLREYTPDCRTAGCQQCGLCDFRTIRPVICSRGKKEQHPAGKTRPVGVAPREGQQPRFRYRIHYTRLGDSRFFSHLEILQLVFRALRRSGVAVLHSQGFNPTPRVSFGAALPVGMESEVEYFDMEVAAPLQDAAVLGGALEGQLPPGMRVTGVEPAPAADAGTVVTAYETVLPKPHPEERLQRIGDFLSGDSFVIERSRKGKRSELDIRPLVRSLRIDHGTLRFELVAHQGRPGVNPREIMVDVLGFSEREALLARVRKTKRVEFHANT
;
A
#
# COMPACT_ATOMS: atom_id res chain seq x y z
N LEU A 1 -27.82 12.44 -1.37
CA LEU A 1 -28.36 11.76 -0.16
C LEU A 1 -28.17 12.65 1.10
N PRO A 2 -29.01 12.58 2.15
CA PRO A 2 -30.11 11.62 2.34
C PRO A 2 -31.39 11.99 1.57
N THR A 3 -31.58 13.25 1.17
CA THR A 3 -32.80 13.74 0.50
C THR A 3 -32.75 13.63 -1.02
N GLU A 4 -31.99 12.68 -1.55
CA GLU A 4 -31.82 12.55 -3.00
C GLU A 4 -33.09 12.03 -3.66
N THR A 5 -33.45 12.65 -4.76
CA THR A 5 -34.62 12.31 -5.58
C THR A 5 -34.19 11.82 -6.96
N MET A 6 -35.12 11.28 -7.74
CA MET A 6 -34.81 10.88 -9.12
C MET A 6 -34.40 12.07 -10.00
N GLU A 7 -34.93 13.26 -9.74
CA GLU A 7 -34.52 14.50 -10.41
C GLU A 7 -33.03 14.80 -10.16
N ASP A 8 -32.55 14.60 -8.92
CA ASP A 8 -31.13 14.76 -8.59
C ASP A 8 -30.24 13.76 -9.35
N VAL A 9 -30.72 12.51 -9.50
CA VAL A 9 -30.01 11.46 -10.24
C VAL A 9 -29.90 11.81 -11.73
N GLU A 10 -30.98 12.31 -12.34
CA GLU A 10 -30.97 12.81 -13.72
C GLU A 10 -30.07 14.04 -13.88
N ALA A 11 -30.05 14.93 -12.89
CA ALA A 11 -29.21 16.13 -12.88
C ALA A 11 -27.70 15.82 -12.91
N ILE A 12 -27.27 14.64 -12.42
CA ILE A 12 -25.87 14.17 -12.56
C ILE A 12 -25.48 14.07 -14.05
N VAL A 13 -26.40 13.56 -14.88
CA VAL A 13 -26.16 13.37 -16.32
C VAL A 13 -26.08 14.72 -17.02
N ASP A 14 -26.95 15.64 -16.64
CA ASP A 14 -26.95 17.00 -17.19
C ASP A 14 -25.68 17.78 -16.81
N LEU A 15 -25.23 17.66 -15.56
CA LEU A 15 -23.96 18.23 -15.12
C LEU A 15 -22.78 17.67 -15.92
N ALA A 16 -22.75 16.35 -16.13
CA ALA A 16 -21.71 15.71 -16.95
C ALA A 16 -21.71 16.24 -18.39
N ARG A 17 -22.89 16.41 -18.99
CA ARG A 17 -23.05 16.98 -20.35
C ARG A 17 -22.55 18.42 -20.41
N ARG A 18 -22.91 19.26 -19.44
CA ARG A 18 -22.43 20.66 -19.35
C ARG A 18 -20.91 20.70 -19.23
N ALA A 19 -20.33 19.89 -18.33
CA ALA A 19 -18.87 19.81 -18.16
C ALA A 19 -18.14 19.40 -19.44
N ARG A 20 -18.72 18.51 -20.25
CA ARG A 20 -18.15 18.14 -21.55
C ARG A 20 -18.18 19.31 -22.54
N ASN A 21 -19.25 20.09 -22.54
CA ASN A 21 -19.44 21.20 -23.48
C ASN A 21 -18.45 22.35 -23.22
N GLU A 22 -18.01 22.55 -21.97
CA GLU A 22 -16.98 23.54 -21.60
C GLU A 22 -15.63 23.32 -22.31
N ALA A 23 -15.33 22.12 -22.78
CA ALA A 23 -14.08 21.83 -23.47
C ALA A 23 -13.99 22.42 -24.90
N GLY A 24 -15.08 23.01 -25.40
CA GLY A 24 -15.13 23.78 -26.64
C GLY A 24 -15.14 22.95 -27.94
N PRO A 25 -15.58 23.54 -29.07
CA PRO A 25 -15.80 22.83 -30.33
C PRO A 25 -14.52 22.33 -31.03
N ARG A 26 -13.34 22.82 -30.62
CA ARG A 26 -12.04 22.43 -31.21
C ARG A 26 -11.44 21.15 -30.59
N THR A 27 -11.94 20.70 -29.44
CA THR A 27 -11.41 19.54 -28.72
C THR A 27 -12.12 18.27 -29.18
N LYS A 28 -11.58 17.60 -30.20
CA LYS A 28 -12.23 16.47 -30.88
C LYS A 28 -12.47 15.22 -30.02
N ARG A 29 -11.82 15.09 -28.85
CA ARG A 29 -11.91 13.90 -27.99
C ARG A 29 -11.80 14.29 -26.50
N VAL A 30 -12.95 14.57 -25.90
CA VAL A 30 -13.07 14.80 -24.46
C VAL A 30 -13.87 13.64 -23.89
N GLN A 31 -13.32 13.03 -22.85
CA GLN A 31 -13.98 11.97 -22.09
C GLN A 31 -14.17 12.44 -20.66
N ILE A 32 -15.42 12.52 -20.21
CA ILE A 32 -15.78 12.83 -18.84
C ILE A 32 -15.87 11.51 -18.06
N ASN A 33 -15.10 11.39 -16.97
CA ASN A 33 -15.23 10.27 -16.05
C ASN A 33 -16.20 10.65 -14.94
N VAL A 34 -17.37 10.02 -14.91
CA VAL A 34 -18.38 10.19 -13.85
C VAL A 34 -18.16 9.07 -12.85
N SER A 35 -17.90 9.40 -11.59
CA SER A 35 -17.72 8.40 -10.52
C SER A 35 -18.82 8.55 -9.50
N VAL A 36 -19.59 7.49 -9.27
CA VAL A 36 -20.72 7.47 -8.33
C VAL A 36 -20.52 6.39 -7.27
N GLY A 37 -21.12 6.56 -6.10
CA GLY A 37 -21.09 5.57 -5.02
C GLY A 37 -22.34 5.70 -4.17
N THR A 38 -22.76 4.59 -3.59
CA THR A 38 -23.85 4.59 -2.60
C THR A 38 -23.41 5.39 -1.38
N PHE A 39 -24.28 6.25 -0.87
CA PHE A 39 -24.03 6.95 0.39
C PHE A 39 -23.94 5.95 1.54
N VAL A 40 -22.85 6.05 2.30
CA VAL A 40 -22.61 5.24 3.50
C VAL A 40 -22.54 6.19 4.70
N PRO A 41 -23.52 6.15 5.63
CA PRO A 41 -23.48 6.91 6.87
C PRO A 41 -22.20 6.62 7.66
N LYS A 42 -21.50 7.66 8.12
CA LYS A 42 -20.27 7.52 8.89
C LYS A 42 -20.45 8.06 10.32
N PRO A 43 -19.85 7.41 11.33
CA PRO A 43 -19.79 7.93 12.70
C PRO A 43 -19.28 9.36 12.77
N HIS A 44 -19.78 10.12 13.74
CA HIS A 44 -19.37 11.51 14.00
C HIS A 44 -19.61 12.45 12.79
N THR A 45 -20.65 12.17 12.00
CA THR A 45 -21.10 13.04 10.91
C THR A 45 -22.57 13.42 11.09
N PRO A 46 -23.03 14.55 10.52
CA PRO A 46 -24.44 14.94 10.62
C PRO A 46 -25.42 13.89 10.08
N PHE A 47 -24.99 13.05 9.13
CA PHE A 47 -25.83 12.01 8.54
C PHE A 47 -25.62 10.63 9.16
N GLN A 48 -24.98 10.52 10.33
CA GLN A 48 -24.74 9.24 11.00
C GLN A 48 -26.03 8.49 11.40
N TRP A 49 -27.16 9.19 11.47
CA TRP A 49 -28.49 8.65 11.78
C TRP A 49 -29.31 8.27 10.55
N GLU A 50 -28.85 8.62 9.36
CA GLU A 50 -29.60 8.37 8.13
C GLU A 50 -29.53 6.90 7.72
N ARG A 51 -30.58 6.44 7.04
CA ARG A 51 -30.54 5.12 6.42
C ARG A 51 -29.53 5.10 5.26
N GLN A 52 -29.06 3.90 4.96
CA GLN A 52 -28.39 3.59 3.72
C GLN A 52 -29.36 2.89 2.78
N LEU A 53 -29.19 3.08 1.47
CA LEU A 53 -29.94 2.32 0.47
C LEU A 53 -29.60 0.83 0.56
N SER A 54 -30.62 -0.01 0.38
CA SER A 54 -30.44 -1.46 0.22
C SER A 54 -29.61 -1.79 -1.02
N LEU A 55 -29.19 -3.05 -1.11
CA LEU A 55 -28.48 -3.57 -2.28
C LEU A 55 -29.29 -3.39 -3.57
N GLY A 56 -30.59 -3.72 -3.52
CA GLY A 56 -31.51 -3.59 -4.66
C GLY A 56 -31.66 -2.13 -5.10
N GLU A 57 -32.03 -1.23 -4.18
CA GLU A 57 -32.18 0.20 -4.47
C GLU A 57 -30.89 0.80 -5.07
N SER A 58 -29.72 0.44 -4.52
CA SER A 58 -28.43 0.93 -5.03
C SER A 58 -28.14 0.44 -6.44
N GLN A 59 -28.45 -0.83 -6.73
CA GLN A 59 -28.26 -1.43 -8.04
C GLN A 59 -29.17 -0.79 -9.09
N ASP A 60 -30.44 -0.59 -8.74
CA ASP A 60 -31.44 0.02 -9.62
C ASP A 60 -31.04 1.45 -10.02
N LEU A 61 -30.57 2.27 -9.06
CA LEU A 61 -30.10 3.63 -9.35
C LEU A 61 -28.86 3.65 -10.24
N ILE A 62 -27.91 2.73 -10.02
CA ILE A 62 -26.72 2.61 -10.85
C ILE A 62 -27.09 2.18 -12.28
N ASP A 63 -28.00 1.23 -12.42
CA ASP A 63 -28.46 0.76 -13.73
C ASP A 63 -29.28 1.83 -14.47
N HIS A 64 -30.06 2.61 -13.72
CA HIS A 64 -30.72 3.80 -14.24
C HIS A 64 -29.71 4.82 -14.78
N LEU A 65 -28.67 5.18 -14.00
CA LEU A 65 -27.60 6.07 -14.46
C LEU A 65 -26.86 5.53 -15.70
N LYS A 66 -26.60 4.22 -15.77
CA LYS A 66 -26.01 3.57 -16.95
C LYS A 66 -26.90 3.74 -18.19
N SER A 67 -28.22 3.69 -18.02
CA SER A 67 -29.18 3.86 -19.12
C SER A 67 -29.24 5.30 -19.64
N LEU A 68 -29.05 6.30 -18.76
CA LEU A 68 -29.12 7.72 -19.11
C LEU A 68 -27.81 8.26 -19.71
N LEU A 69 -26.66 7.76 -19.27
CA LEU A 69 -25.35 8.27 -19.67
C LEU A 69 -24.97 7.81 -21.10
N PRO A 70 -24.67 8.74 -22.03
CA PRO A 70 -24.28 8.36 -23.38
C PRO A 70 -22.95 7.57 -23.40
N ARG A 71 -22.90 6.47 -24.16
CA ARG A 71 -21.67 5.63 -24.29
C ARG A 71 -20.46 6.37 -24.85
N ARG A 72 -20.66 7.43 -25.65
CA ARG A 72 -19.58 8.18 -26.32
C ARG A 72 -19.27 9.47 -25.56
N GLY A 73 -18.03 9.57 -25.09
CA GLY A 73 -17.51 10.76 -24.41
C GLY A 73 -17.76 10.77 -22.89
N PHE A 74 -18.35 9.71 -22.34
CA PHE A 74 -18.54 9.52 -20.91
C PHE A 74 -18.07 8.13 -20.51
N LYS A 75 -17.49 8.03 -19.31
CA LYS A 75 -17.17 6.76 -18.66
C LYS A 75 -17.72 6.81 -17.24
N LEU A 76 -18.75 6.02 -16.99
CA LEU A 76 -19.26 5.81 -15.64
C LEU A 76 -18.37 4.81 -14.91
N LYS A 77 -17.96 5.17 -13.70
CA LYS A 77 -17.36 4.28 -12.70
C LYS A 77 -18.29 4.28 -11.49
N TRP A 78 -18.48 3.12 -10.88
CA TRP A 78 -19.29 3.00 -9.68
C TRP A 78 -18.57 2.13 -8.66
N HIS A 79 -18.85 2.38 -7.39
CA HIS A 79 -18.50 1.48 -6.31
C HIS A 79 -19.43 0.25 -6.32
N ASP A 80 -18.93 -0.93 -6.01
CA ASP A 80 -19.76 -2.15 -5.96
C ASP A 80 -20.80 -2.02 -4.83
N PRO A 81 -22.11 -2.03 -5.13
CA PRO A 81 -23.16 -1.94 -4.12
C PRO A 81 -23.04 -3.01 -3.01
N ARG A 82 -22.55 -4.19 -3.36
CA ARG A 82 -22.34 -5.29 -2.40
C ARG A 82 -21.26 -4.92 -1.40
N GLN A 83 -20.21 -4.22 -1.80
CA GLN A 83 -19.19 -3.71 -0.88
C GLN A 83 -19.74 -2.56 -0.05
N SER A 84 -20.53 -1.66 -0.65
CA SER A 84 -21.20 -0.56 0.07
C SER A 84 -22.06 -1.05 1.24
N VAL A 85 -22.78 -2.18 1.09
CA VAL A 85 -23.55 -2.81 2.18
C VAL A 85 -22.66 -3.10 3.38
N MET A 86 -21.55 -3.82 3.17
CA MET A 86 -20.63 -4.17 4.25
C MET A 86 -19.90 -2.96 4.82
N GLU A 87 -19.58 -1.95 4.00
CA GLU A 87 -19.10 -0.67 4.51
C GLU A 87 -20.11 -0.01 5.45
N GLY A 88 -21.40 -0.07 5.10
CA GLY A 88 -22.50 0.43 5.94
C GLY A 88 -22.59 -0.29 7.27
N VAL A 89 -22.53 -1.62 7.23
CA VAL A 89 -22.53 -2.48 8.42
C VAL A 89 -21.36 -2.14 9.33
N PHE A 90 -20.13 -2.10 8.81
CA PHE A 90 -18.94 -1.84 9.63
C PHE A 90 -18.78 -0.39 10.06
N SER A 91 -19.25 0.56 9.26
CA SER A 91 -19.26 1.97 9.66
C SER A 91 -20.19 2.21 10.83
N ARG A 92 -21.30 1.46 10.92
CA ARG A 92 -22.30 1.60 11.98
C ARG A 92 -22.30 0.44 12.99
N GLY A 93 -21.23 -0.33 12.98
CA GLY A 93 -21.10 -1.57 13.73
C GLY A 93 -20.98 -1.37 15.24
N ASP A 94 -21.36 -2.39 15.98
CA ASP A 94 -21.07 -2.51 17.41
C ASP A 94 -20.22 -3.76 17.70
N ARG A 95 -20.00 -4.05 18.99
CA ARG A 95 -19.14 -5.14 19.45
C ARG A 95 -19.57 -6.51 18.91
N ARG A 96 -20.84 -6.72 18.57
CA ARG A 96 -21.35 -7.98 18.00
C ARG A 96 -20.69 -8.33 16.68
N LEU A 97 -20.26 -7.33 15.90
CA LEU A 97 -19.58 -7.58 14.63
C LEU A 97 -18.17 -8.17 14.78
N SER A 98 -17.59 -8.18 15.98
CA SER A 98 -16.29 -8.83 16.21
C SER A 98 -16.35 -10.33 15.96
N GLU A 99 -17.43 -10.99 16.42
CA GLU A 99 -17.68 -12.41 16.19
C GLU A 99 -17.93 -12.70 14.70
N LEU A 100 -18.62 -11.80 14.00
CA LEU A 100 -18.83 -11.89 12.56
C LEU A 100 -17.50 -11.89 11.79
N ILE A 101 -16.60 -10.94 12.10
CA ILE A 101 -15.27 -10.85 11.48
C ILE A 101 -14.48 -12.14 11.70
N GLU A 102 -14.49 -12.67 12.92
CA GLU A 102 -13.80 -13.92 13.23
C GLU A 102 -14.40 -15.11 12.48
N THR A 103 -15.73 -15.21 12.45
CA THR A 103 -16.47 -16.29 11.79
C THR A 103 -16.22 -16.31 10.30
N VAL A 104 -16.29 -15.15 9.63
CA VAL A 104 -16.05 -15.06 8.19
C VAL A 104 -14.58 -15.36 7.84
N TRP A 105 -13.65 -14.95 8.71
CA TRP A 105 -12.23 -15.28 8.57
C TRP A 105 -11.99 -16.78 8.73
N LYS A 106 -12.62 -17.45 9.70
CA LYS A 106 -12.59 -18.91 9.85
C LYS A 106 -13.20 -19.61 8.63
N ALA A 107 -14.25 -19.03 8.05
CA ALA A 107 -14.86 -19.51 6.82
C ALA A 107 -13.99 -19.30 5.58
N GLY A 108 -12.86 -18.60 5.66
CA GLY A 108 -11.88 -18.46 4.57
C GLY A 108 -11.86 -17.10 3.87
N ALA A 109 -12.60 -16.09 4.37
CA ALA A 109 -12.53 -14.73 3.82
C ALA A 109 -11.12 -14.15 3.93
N ARG A 110 -10.53 -13.74 2.81
CA ARG A 110 -9.20 -13.14 2.74
C ARG A 110 -9.19 -12.11 1.63
N LEU A 111 -8.58 -10.96 1.87
CA LEU A 111 -8.43 -9.89 0.86
C LEU A 111 -9.76 -9.35 0.32
N ASP A 112 -10.81 -9.32 1.15
CA ASP A 112 -12.15 -8.83 0.75
C ASP A 112 -12.21 -7.34 0.38
N GLY A 113 -11.13 -6.58 0.63
CA GLY A 113 -10.97 -5.22 0.11
C GLY A 113 -10.75 -5.17 -1.41
N TRP A 114 -10.47 -6.30 -2.06
CA TRP A 114 -10.31 -6.44 -3.49
C TRP A 114 -11.53 -7.16 -4.09
N SER A 115 -12.15 -6.54 -5.09
CA SER A 115 -13.43 -7.01 -5.65
C SER A 115 -13.35 -8.43 -6.23
N GLU A 116 -12.18 -8.88 -6.67
CA GLU A 116 -11.95 -10.26 -7.17
C GLU A 116 -11.97 -11.34 -6.07
N HIS A 117 -11.80 -10.96 -4.81
CA HIS A 117 -11.80 -11.87 -3.66
C HIS A 117 -13.07 -11.73 -2.82
N TYR A 118 -13.73 -10.58 -2.90
CA TYR A 118 -14.92 -10.26 -2.13
C TYR A 118 -16.10 -11.20 -2.44
N SER A 119 -16.71 -11.73 -1.38
CA SER A 119 -17.92 -12.58 -1.46
C SER A 119 -18.93 -12.15 -0.39
N LEU A 120 -19.96 -11.39 -0.81
CA LEU A 120 -21.04 -10.96 0.09
C LEU A 120 -21.80 -12.17 0.69
N GLU A 121 -22.01 -13.22 -0.11
CA GLU A 121 -22.65 -14.47 0.34
C GLU A 121 -21.95 -15.06 1.58
N ARG A 122 -20.61 -15.11 1.57
CA ARG A 122 -19.83 -15.59 2.72
C ARG A 122 -20.08 -14.76 3.99
N TRP A 123 -20.25 -13.44 3.84
CA TRP A 123 -20.58 -12.55 4.95
C TRP A 123 -22.00 -12.78 5.45
N GLN A 124 -22.97 -12.99 4.55
CA GLN A 124 -24.36 -13.28 4.89
C GLN A 124 -24.48 -14.62 5.62
N ASP A 125 -23.79 -15.66 5.14
CA ASP A 125 -23.74 -16.97 5.79
C ASP A 125 -23.15 -16.87 7.20
N ALA A 126 -22.02 -16.17 7.34
CA ALA A 126 -21.38 -15.96 8.64
C ALA A 126 -22.27 -15.15 9.59
N ALA A 127 -23.02 -14.16 9.08
CA ALA A 127 -23.98 -13.39 9.86
C ALA A 127 -25.14 -14.26 10.34
N GLY A 128 -25.65 -15.15 9.48
CA GLY A 128 -26.65 -16.16 9.84
C GLY A 128 -26.19 -17.08 10.98
N VAL A 129 -24.93 -17.54 10.94
CA VAL A 129 -24.33 -18.34 12.02
C VAL A 129 -24.24 -17.55 13.33
N CYS A 130 -23.92 -16.25 13.27
CA CYS A 130 -23.82 -15.39 14.45
C CYS A 130 -25.19 -14.86 14.93
N GLY A 131 -26.29 -15.15 14.23
CA GLY A 131 -27.60 -14.57 14.53
C GLY A 131 -27.65 -13.05 14.33
N ILE A 132 -26.85 -12.52 13.41
CA ILE A 132 -26.74 -11.09 13.12
C ILE A 132 -27.55 -10.78 11.85
N ASP A 133 -28.49 -9.84 11.98
CA ASP A 133 -29.13 -9.21 10.83
C ASP A 133 -28.26 -8.04 10.32
N LEU A 134 -27.76 -8.17 9.09
CA LEU A 134 -26.93 -7.14 8.45
C LEU A 134 -27.77 -5.93 8.02
N ASP A 135 -29.02 -6.13 7.61
CA ASP A 135 -29.87 -5.07 7.09
C ASP A 135 -30.33 -4.12 8.20
N ALA A 136 -30.45 -4.62 9.45
CA ALA A 136 -30.69 -3.81 10.63
C ALA A 136 -29.61 -2.72 10.85
N TYR A 137 -28.37 -2.95 10.41
CA TYR A 137 -27.33 -1.90 10.47
C TYR A 137 -27.51 -0.83 9.40
N LEU A 138 -28.31 -1.09 8.36
CA LEU A 138 -28.55 -0.19 7.24
C LEU A 138 -29.66 0.82 7.50
N GLU A 139 -30.52 0.57 8.47
CA GLU A 139 -31.66 1.40 8.81
C GLU A 139 -31.28 2.78 9.36
N ALA A 140 -32.28 3.67 9.38
CA ALA A 140 -32.16 4.95 10.08
C ALA A 140 -32.13 4.71 11.60
N ARG A 141 -31.43 5.57 12.33
CA ARG A 141 -31.33 5.50 13.80
C ARG A 141 -31.97 6.73 14.41
N ASP A 142 -32.57 6.56 15.58
CA ASP A 142 -33.11 7.69 16.34
C ASP A 142 -31.95 8.57 16.86
N PRO A 143 -31.93 9.88 16.57
CA PRO A 143 -31.00 10.83 17.16
C PRO A 143 -31.03 10.91 18.69
N GLY A 144 -32.06 10.38 19.36
CA GLY A 144 -32.16 10.28 20.83
C GLY A 144 -31.56 9.00 21.42
N GLU A 145 -31.33 7.96 20.63
CA GLU A 145 -30.80 6.67 21.11
C GLU A 145 -29.27 6.67 21.22
N PRO A 146 -28.69 5.86 22.13
CA PRO A 146 -27.24 5.71 22.21
C PRO A 146 -26.68 5.02 20.95
N LEU A 147 -25.62 5.59 20.37
CA LEU A 147 -24.91 5.02 19.23
C LEU A 147 -23.73 4.15 19.69
N PRO A 148 -23.34 3.10 18.93
CA PRO A 148 -22.22 2.23 19.28
C PRO A 148 -20.90 2.94 19.53
N TRP A 149 -20.67 4.09 18.88
CA TRP A 149 -19.46 4.90 18.97
C TRP A 149 -19.59 6.11 19.90
N ASP A 150 -20.71 6.31 20.60
CA ASP A 150 -20.90 7.47 21.51
C ASP A 150 -19.88 7.51 22.67
N HIS A 151 -19.24 6.38 22.96
CA HIS A 151 -18.15 6.30 23.95
C HIS A 151 -16.80 6.79 23.42
N LEU A 152 -16.72 7.15 22.13
CA LEU A 152 -15.55 7.70 21.48
C LEU A 152 -15.72 9.20 21.32
N ASP A 153 -14.65 9.96 21.58
CA ASP A 153 -14.65 11.40 21.45
C ASP A 153 -13.95 11.81 20.15
N SER A 154 -14.70 12.44 19.24
CA SER A 154 -14.17 13.05 18.01
C SER A 154 -13.77 14.52 18.19
N GLY A 155 -14.07 15.09 19.36
CA GLY A 155 -14.02 16.51 19.67
C GLY A 155 -15.24 17.30 19.16
N VAL A 156 -16.15 16.69 18.40
CA VAL A 156 -17.34 17.35 17.88
C VAL A 156 -18.57 16.98 18.71
N ASP A 157 -19.32 17.98 19.15
CA ASP A 157 -20.51 17.80 19.98
C ASP A 157 -21.64 17.10 19.21
N ARG A 158 -22.27 16.11 19.86
CA ARG A 158 -23.43 15.39 19.30
C ARG A 158 -24.57 16.34 18.93
N GLU A 159 -24.85 17.33 19.77
CA GLU A 159 -25.88 18.34 19.53
C GLU A 159 -25.57 19.19 18.29
N PHE A 160 -24.29 19.50 18.06
CA PHE A 160 -23.87 20.20 16.85
C PHE A 160 -24.16 19.35 15.61
N LEU A 161 -23.83 18.06 15.62
CA LEU A 161 -24.12 17.15 14.51
C LEU A 161 -25.64 17.05 14.23
N ALA A 162 -26.47 17.04 15.27
CA ALA A 162 -27.93 17.04 15.14
C ALA A 162 -28.45 18.34 14.50
N ARG A 163 -27.94 19.50 14.93
CA ARG A 163 -28.28 20.79 14.29
C ARG A 163 -27.84 20.86 12.84
N GLU A 164 -26.63 20.39 12.52
CA GLU A 164 -26.14 20.36 11.14
C GLU A 164 -26.97 19.42 10.25
N ARG A 165 -27.49 18.32 10.82
CA ARG A 165 -28.43 17.44 10.12
C ARG A 165 -29.71 18.20 9.77
N GLU A 166 -30.32 18.89 10.72
CA GLU A 166 -31.54 19.69 10.48
C GLU A 166 -31.30 20.77 9.43
N ARG A 167 -30.20 21.52 9.54
CA ARG A 167 -29.82 22.53 8.54
C ARG A 167 -29.66 21.93 7.16
N ALA A 168 -29.04 20.75 7.05
CA ALA A 168 -28.91 20.05 5.78
C ALA A 168 -30.28 19.66 5.20
N MET A 169 -31.24 19.23 6.02
CA MET A 169 -32.62 18.95 5.58
C MET A 169 -33.33 20.21 5.09
N LEU A 170 -33.04 21.37 5.71
CA LEU A 170 -33.54 22.68 5.31
C LEU A 170 -32.75 23.34 4.17
N ARG A 171 -31.69 22.68 3.68
CA ARG A 171 -30.75 23.20 2.65
C ARG A 171 -30.07 24.50 3.07
N GLU A 172 -29.85 24.68 4.37
CA GLU A 172 -29.17 25.83 4.93
C GLU A 172 -27.65 25.63 4.93
N TYR A 173 -26.92 26.65 4.47
CA TYR A 173 -25.46 26.63 4.43
C TYR A 173 -24.86 26.96 5.80
N THR A 174 -23.95 26.12 6.28
CA THR A 174 -23.10 26.42 7.43
C THR A 174 -21.81 27.10 6.97
N PRO A 175 -21.56 28.35 7.37
CA PRO A 175 -20.43 29.10 6.86
C PRO A 175 -19.09 28.66 7.48
N ASP A 176 -18.00 28.93 6.76
CA ASP A 176 -16.65 28.57 7.17
C ASP A 176 -16.26 29.26 8.49
N CYS A 177 -15.95 28.47 9.52
CA CYS A 177 -15.63 28.99 10.84
C CYS A 177 -14.38 29.89 10.90
N ARG A 178 -13.52 29.84 9.87
CA ARG A 178 -12.30 30.67 9.77
C ARG A 178 -12.59 32.10 9.33
N THR A 179 -13.69 32.32 8.62
CA THR A 179 -14.03 33.63 8.02
C THR A 179 -15.32 34.21 8.56
N ALA A 180 -16.28 33.36 8.93
CA ALA A 180 -17.61 33.76 9.39
C ALA A 180 -17.84 33.55 10.91
N GLY A 181 -16.78 33.23 11.66
CA GLY A 181 -16.84 33.02 13.10
C GLY A 181 -17.14 31.57 13.51
N CYS A 182 -16.82 31.24 14.77
CA CYS A 182 -16.97 29.89 15.31
C CYS A 182 -18.43 29.39 15.23
N GLN A 183 -18.62 28.16 14.73
CA GLN A 183 -19.93 27.51 14.65
C GLN A 183 -20.27 26.67 15.90
N GLN A 184 -19.41 26.74 16.94
CA GLN A 184 -19.59 26.05 18.22
C GLN A 184 -19.79 24.53 18.05
N CYS A 185 -18.88 23.90 17.32
CA CYS A 185 -18.91 22.45 17.10
C CYS A 185 -18.32 21.63 18.26
N GLY A 186 -17.78 22.25 19.31
CA GLY A 186 -17.12 21.57 20.44
C GLY A 186 -15.60 21.42 20.31
N LEU A 187 -15.05 21.41 19.08
CA LEU A 187 -13.67 21.01 18.84
C LEU A 187 -12.59 21.98 19.35
N CYS A 188 -12.83 23.29 19.21
CA CYS A 188 -11.84 24.31 19.55
C CYS A 188 -12.10 24.89 20.95
N ASP A 189 -11.13 24.75 21.84
CA ASP A 189 -11.13 25.45 23.14
C ASP A 189 -10.51 26.87 23.04
N PHE A 190 -9.93 27.20 21.88
CA PHE A 190 -9.18 28.42 21.58
C PHE A 190 -7.98 28.69 22.52
N ARG A 191 -7.60 27.71 23.33
CA ARG A 191 -6.45 27.75 24.25
C ARG A 191 -5.36 26.80 23.76
N THR A 192 -5.71 25.54 23.57
CA THR A 192 -4.82 24.47 23.10
C THR A 192 -5.12 24.07 21.65
N ILE A 193 -6.39 24.10 21.25
CA ILE A 193 -6.88 23.75 19.93
C ILE A 193 -7.55 24.98 19.30
N ARG A 194 -6.98 25.45 18.19
CA ARG A 194 -7.55 26.54 17.39
C ARG A 194 -7.17 26.41 15.92
N PRO A 195 -8.00 26.92 14.98
CA PRO A 195 -7.63 26.98 13.58
C PRO A 195 -6.40 27.87 13.38
N VAL A 196 -5.39 27.36 12.66
CA VAL A 196 -4.24 28.15 12.22
C VAL A 196 -4.41 28.43 10.73
N ILE A 197 -4.63 29.70 10.39
CA ILE A 197 -4.77 30.13 9.00
C ILE A 197 -3.38 30.32 8.42
N CYS A 198 -2.96 29.43 7.53
CA CYS A 198 -1.70 29.59 6.80
C CYS A 198 -1.87 30.69 5.74
N SER A 199 -1.60 31.93 6.11
CA SER A 199 -1.48 33.02 5.14
C SER A 199 -0.18 32.83 4.34
N ARG A 200 -0.28 32.39 3.07
CA ARG A 200 0.83 32.49 2.12
C ARG A 200 1.17 33.97 1.90
N GLY A 201 2.00 34.56 2.77
CA GLY A 201 2.33 35.98 2.69
C GLY A 201 3.22 36.56 3.81
N LYS A 202 3.37 35.91 4.96
CA LYS A 202 4.37 36.31 5.97
C LYS A 202 5.22 35.11 6.35
N LYS A 203 6.53 35.19 6.08
CA LYS A 203 7.51 34.31 6.71
C LYS A 203 7.40 34.56 8.21
N GLU A 204 6.69 33.70 8.95
CA GLU A 204 6.73 33.73 10.39
C GLU A 204 8.18 33.48 10.82
N GLN A 205 8.82 34.51 11.37
CA GLN A 205 10.08 34.37 12.09
C GLN A 205 9.78 33.60 13.37
N HIS A 206 9.79 32.26 13.27
CA HIS A 206 9.91 31.45 14.47
C HIS A 206 11.27 31.79 15.11
N PRO A 207 11.33 32.16 16.40
CA PRO A 207 12.60 32.24 17.09
C PRO A 207 13.22 30.87 16.98
N ALA A 208 14.37 30.80 16.32
CA ALA A 208 15.08 29.56 16.07
C ALA A 208 15.45 28.93 17.42
N GLY A 209 14.60 28.04 17.94
CA GLY A 209 15.12 26.87 18.61
C GLY A 209 16.16 26.27 17.69
N LYS A 210 17.34 25.94 18.24
CA LYS A 210 18.55 25.53 17.50
C LYS A 210 18.40 24.21 16.71
N THR A 211 17.23 23.89 16.16
CA THR A 211 17.12 23.03 14.98
C THR A 211 17.60 23.83 13.78
N ARG A 212 18.89 23.67 13.51
CA ARG A 212 19.53 24.04 12.25
C ARG A 212 18.57 23.68 11.10
N PRO A 213 18.15 24.64 10.25
CA PRO A 213 17.42 24.29 9.04
C PRO A 213 18.31 23.34 8.25
N VAL A 214 17.81 22.14 7.96
CA VAL A 214 18.42 21.29 6.92
C VAL A 214 18.40 22.17 5.67
N GLY A 215 19.59 22.57 5.24
CA GLY A 215 19.77 23.62 4.24
C GLY A 215 18.89 23.37 3.03
N VAL A 216 18.20 24.43 2.59
CA VAL A 216 17.56 24.49 1.29
C VAL A 216 18.56 23.97 0.26
N ALA A 217 18.25 22.83 -0.33
CA ALA A 217 19.11 22.17 -1.31
C ALA A 217 19.42 23.15 -2.46
N PRO A 218 20.70 23.44 -2.76
CA PRO A 218 21.03 24.29 -3.88
C PRO A 218 20.68 23.62 -5.22
N ARG A 219 20.54 24.44 -6.27
CA ARG A 219 20.13 24.03 -7.64
C ARG A 219 21.22 23.19 -8.33
N GLU A 220 20.80 22.26 -9.19
CA GLU A 220 21.70 21.28 -9.84
C GLU A 220 22.57 21.94 -10.94
N GLY A 221 23.88 21.67 -10.88
CA GLY A 221 24.91 22.11 -11.81
C GLY A 221 26.32 22.14 -11.19
N GLN A 222 26.45 22.34 -9.87
CA GLN A 222 27.75 22.54 -9.21
C GLN A 222 27.91 21.88 -7.82
N GLN A 223 26.94 21.11 -7.34
CA GLN A 223 27.13 20.43 -6.06
C GLN A 223 27.89 19.12 -6.23
N PRO A 224 28.95 18.90 -5.43
CA PRO A 224 29.62 17.62 -5.40
C PRO A 224 28.63 16.55 -4.92
N ARG A 225 28.66 15.40 -5.59
CA ARG A 225 27.82 14.24 -5.26
C ARG A 225 28.69 13.17 -4.64
N PHE A 226 28.32 12.73 -3.46
CA PHE A 226 28.94 11.59 -2.82
C PHE A 226 27.90 10.48 -2.73
N ARG A 227 28.21 9.34 -3.34
CA ARG A 227 27.33 8.17 -3.36
C ARG A 227 27.82 7.18 -2.32
N TYR A 228 26.94 6.77 -1.42
CA TYR A 228 27.23 5.80 -0.38
C TYR A 228 26.29 4.62 -0.47
N ARG A 229 26.83 3.41 -0.30
CA ARG A 229 26.10 2.16 -0.18
C ARG A 229 25.89 1.85 1.30
N ILE A 230 24.64 1.61 1.67
CA ILE A 230 24.23 1.20 3.00
C ILE A 230 23.84 -0.27 2.91
N HIS A 231 24.56 -1.11 3.65
CA HIS A 231 24.25 -2.53 3.79
C HIS A 231 23.33 -2.75 4.99
N TYR A 232 22.35 -3.64 4.84
CA TYR A 232 21.43 -3.96 5.90
C TYR A 232 20.91 -5.40 5.85
N THR A 233 20.54 -5.93 7.01
CA THR A 233 19.83 -7.20 7.13
C THR A 233 18.32 -6.98 7.10
N ARG A 234 17.59 -8.03 6.74
CA ARG A 234 16.14 -8.11 6.75
C ARG A 234 15.70 -9.51 7.14
N LEU A 235 15.45 -9.71 8.43
CA LEU A 235 15.17 -10.99 9.07
C LEU A 235 13.84 -10.94 9.84
N GLY A 236 13.29 -12.10 10.23
CA GLY A 236 12.05 -12.17 10.99
C GLY A 236 10.85 -11.61 10.23
N ASP A 237 9.93 -10.96 10.93
CA ASP A 237 8.69 -10.45 10.32
C ASP A 237 8.92 -9.33 9.28
N SER A 238 10.10 -8.69 9.29
CA SER A 238 10.47 -7.73 8.25
C SER A 238 10.46 -8.33 6.85
N ARG A 239 10.57 -9.66 6.70
CA ARG A 239 10.44 -10.40 5.44
C ARG A 239 9.09 -10.23 4.74
N PHE A 240 8.07 -9.70 5.42
CA PHE A 240 6.74 -9.47 4.84
C PHE A 240 6.58 -8.10 4.20
N PHE A 241 7.51 -7.16 4.38
CA PHE A 241 7.48 -5.91 3.64
C PHE A 241 7.63 -6.13 2.13
N SER A 242 6.71 -5.60 1.35
CA SER A 242 6.87 -5.47 -0.09
C SER A 242 8.03 -4.53 -0.43
N HIS A 243 8.51 -4.58 -1.67
CA HIS A 243 9.57 -3.65 -2.10
C HIS A 243 9.14 -2.18 -1.95
N LEU A 244 7.89 -1.84 -2.27
CA LEU A 244 7.38 -0.47 -2.14
C LEU A 244 7.39 0.02 -0.69
N GLU A 245 7.05 -0.85 0.26
CA GLU A 245 7.11 -0.51 1.68
C GLU A 245 8.54 -0.30 2.16
N ILE A 246 9.50 -1.09 1.67
CA ILE A 246 10.93 -0.87 1.95
C ILE A 246 11.40 0.50 1.45
N LEU A 247 10.99 0.93 0.24
CA LEU A 247 11.33 2.27 -0.26
C LEU A 247 10.83 3.36 0.69
N GLN A 248 9.54 3.30 1.05
CA GLN A 248 8.92 4.28 1.94
C GLN A 248 9.53 4.28 3.34
N LEU A 249 9.85 3.09 3.85
CA LEU A 249 10.49 2.90 5.14
C LEU A 249 11.87 3.56 5.18
N VAL A 250 12.71 3.28 4.18
CA VAL A 250 14.06 3.86 4.08
C VAL A 250 13.98 5.37 3.92
N PHE A 251 13.06 5.91 3.12
CA PHE A 251 12.90 7.36 2.98
C PHE A 251 12.53 8.04 4.30
N ARG A 252 11.60 7.43 5.06
CA ARG A 252 11.22 7.94 6.38
C ARG A 252 12.37 7.81 7.38
N ALA A 253 13.12 6.71 7.34
CA ALA A 253 14.27 6.47 8.22
C ALA A 253 15.39 7.49 7.97
N LEU A 254 15.74 7.74 6.70
CA LEU A 254 16.71 8.77 6.30
C LEU A 254 16.28 10.18 6.75
N ARG A 255 14.98 10.49 6.61
CA ARG A 255 14.44 11.77 7.08
C ARG A 255 14.51 11.92 8.61
N ARG A 256 14.15 10.88 9.37
CA ARG A 256 14.18 10.90 10.84
C ARG A 256 15.59 10.88 11.42
N SER A 257 16.54 10.27 10.74
CA SER A 257 17.96 10.27 11.13
C SER A 257 18.69 11.58 10.81
N GLY A 258 18.01 12.53 10.16
CA GLY A 258 18.58 13.86 9.85
C GLY A 258 19.56 13.86 8.68
N VAL A 259 19.57 12.80 7.87
CA VAL A 259 20.49 12.66 6.72
C VAL A 259 20.04 13.58 5.60
N ALA A 260 20.93 14.47 5.15
CA ALA A 260 20.67 15.41 4.07
C ALA A 260 20.85 14.76 2.70
N VAL A 261 19.94 13.83 2.37
CA VAL A 261 19.90 13.15 1.05
C VAL A 261 19.48 14.14 -0.04
N LEU A 262 20.15 14.08 -1.19
CA LEU A 262 19.76 14.84 -2.37
C LEU A 262 18.37 14.42 -2.86
N HIS A 263 17.65 15.32 -3.54
CA HIS A 263 16.33 15.03 -4.08
C HIS A 263 16.28 15.22 -5.60
N SER A 264 15.34 14.54 -6.26
CA SER A 264 15.04 14.75 -7.68
C SER A 264 14.38 16.13 -7.91
N GLN A 265 14.54 16.69 -9.12
CA GLN A 265 14.08 18.05 -9.47
C GLN A 265 12.69 18.08 -10.15
N GLY A 266 11.89 17.02 -10.00
CA GLY A 266 10.55 16.93 -10.59
C GLY A 266 9.47 17.64 -9.75
N PHE A 267 8.23 17.66 -10.26
CA PHE A 267 7.06 18.22 -9.55
C PHE A 267 6.78 17.55 -8.20
N ASN A 268 7.28 16.32 -8.00
CA ASN A 268 7.27 15.60 -6.73
C ASN A 268 8.71 15.15 -6.39
N PRO A 269 9.53 16.00 -5.73
CA PRO A 269 10.90 15.66 -5.37
C PRO A 269 10.96 14.42 -4.49
N THR A 270 11.71 13.42 -4.93
CA THR A 270 11.96 12.17 -4.20
C THR A 270 13.42 12.08 -3.78
N PRO A 271 13.75 11.46 -2.64
CA PRO A 271 15.14 11.20 -2.27
C PRO A 271 15.89 10.45 -3.38
N ARG A 272 17.11 10.90 -3.70
CA ARG A 272 18.02 10.21 -4.62
C ARG A 272 18.61 8.99 -3.94
N VAL A 273 17.82 7.93 -3.95
CA VAL A 273 18.15 6.62 -3.41
C VAL A 273 17.84 5.58 -4.48
N SER A 274 18.75 4.63 -4.67
CA SER A 274 18.60 3.49 -5.56
C SER A 274 18.74 2.20 -4.78
N PHE A 275 18.06 1.14 -5.20
CA PHE A 275 18.02 -0.14 -4.50
C PHE A 275 18.58 -1.23 -5.40
N GLY A 276 19.18 -2.25 -4.79
CA GLY A 276 19.50 -3.48 -5.49
C GLY A 276 18.24 -4.24 -5.94
N ALA A 277 18.45 -5.43 -6.50
CA ALA A 277 17.34 -6.31 -6.88
C ALA A 277 16.43 -6.58 -5.68
N ALA A 278 15.12 -6.41 -5.88
CA ALA A 278 14.13 -6.55 -4.82
C ALA A 278 14.07 -7.98 -4.27
N LEU A 279 14.19 -8.13 -2.95
CA LEU A 279 13.97 -9.39 -2.25
C LEU A 279 12.47 -9.79 -2.31
N PRO A 280 12.14 -11.02 -2.76
CA PRO A 280 10.76 -11.51 -2.78
C PRO A 280 10.11 -11.53 -1.40
N VAL A 281 8.80 -11.25 -1.33
CA VAL A 281 8.04 -11.28 -0.08
C VAL A 281 8.07 -12.68 0.54
N GLY A 282 8.33 -12.72 1.85
CA GLY A 282 8.47 -13.93 2.64
C GLY A 282 9.89 -14.46 2.75
N MET A 283 10.87 -13.88 2.04
CA MET A 283 12.29 -14.25 2.14
C MET A 283 13.06 -13.35 3.09
N GLU A 284 14.05 -13.93 3.76
CA GLU A 284 15.02 -13.21 4.60
C GLU A 284 16.28 -12.89 3.81
N SER A 285 17.03 -11.87 4.24
CA SER A 285 18.33 -11.54 3.66
C SER A 285 19.27 -10.93 4.69
N GLU A 286 20.55 -11.31 4.63
CA GLU A 286 21.63 -10.76 5.45
C GLU A 286 22.45 -9.70 4.70
N VAL A 287 22.21 -9.55 3.39
CA VAL A 287 23.09 -8.85 2.45
C VAL A 287 22.29 -7.97 1.47
N GLU A 288 21.31 -7.23 2.00
CA GLU A 288 20.64 -6.19 1.23
C GLU A 288 21.44 -4.89 1.26
N TYR A 289 21.21 -4.04 0.24
CA TYR A 289 21.75 -2.70 0.25
C TYR A 289 20.83 -1.71 -0.46
N PHE A 290 21.05 -0.43 -0.18
CA PHE A 290 20.62 0.68 -1.02
C PHE A 290 21.75 1.69 -1.16
N ASP A 291 21.78 2.42 -2.27
CA ASP A 291 22.73 3.50 -2.48
C ASP A 291 22.01 4.85 -2.36
N MET A 292 22.61 5.81 -1.67
CA MET A 292 22.08 7.17 -1.53
C MET A 292 23.09 8.21 -2.03
N GLU A 293 22.59 9.35 -2.46
CA GLU A 293 23.42 10.51 -2.83
C GLU A 293 23.27 11.65 -1.82
N VAL A 294 24.40 12.20 -1.36
CA VAL A 294 24.47 13.34 -0.44
C VAL A 294 25.34 14.47 -1.01
N ALA A 295 25.10 15.70 -0.54
CA ALA A 295 25.77 16.91 -1.04
C ALA A 295 27.18 17.13 -0.45
N ALA A 296 27.52 16.45 0.64
CA ALA A 296 28.81 16.55 1.33
C ALA A 296 29.28 15.15 1.75
N PRO A 297 30.60 14.91 1.83
CA PRO A 297 31.12 13.63 2.31
C PRO A 297 30.61 13.37 3.72
N LEU A 298 30.31 12.10 4.02
CA LEU A 298 30.06 11.67 5.38
C LEU A 298 31.32 11.85 6.21
N GLN A 299 31.21 12.55 7.34
CA GLN A 299 32.32 12.70 8.28
C GLN A 299 32.61 11.38 9.01
N ASP A 300 31.56 10.66 9.40
CA ASP A 300 31.64 9.37 10.07
C ASP A 300 30.52 8.44 9.57
N ALA A 301 30.93 7.38 8.89
CA ALA A 301 30.03 6.37 8.34
C ALA A 301 29.35 5.53 9.44
N ALA A 302 30.02 5.29 10.57
CA ALA A 302 29.49 4.51 11.69
C ALA A 302 28.41 5.29 12.46
N VAL A 303 28.62 6.60 12.67
CA VAL A 303 27.60 7.47 13.30
C VAL A 303 26.33 7.52 12.46
N LEU A 304 26.46 7.66 11.14
CA LEU A 304 25.32 7.58 10.23
C LEU A 304 24.62 6.23 10.33
N GLY A 305 25.39 5.13 10.29
CA GLY A 305 24.86 3.78 10.37
C GLY A 305 24.04 3.56 11.64
N GLY A 306 24.54 3.98 12.80
CA GLY A 306 23.82 3.89 14.07
C GLY A 306 22.57 4.77 14.12
N ALA A 307 22.65 6.00 13.63
CA ALA A 307 21.49 6.91 13.56
C ALA A 307 20.39 6.35 12.66
N LEU A 308 20.75 5.71 11.55
CA LEU A 308 19.82 5.08 10.64
C LEU A 308 19.23 3.79 11.24
N GLU A 309 20.05 2.93 11.84
CA GLU A 309 19.59 1.69 12.50
C GLU A 309 18.55 1.98 13.58
N GLY A 310 18.75 3.03 14.39
CA GLY A 310 17.77 3.45 15.40
C GLY A 310 16.41 3.89 14.84
N GLN A 311 16.29 4.05 13.52
CA GLN A 311 15.03 4.37 12.82
C GLN A 311 14.43 3.17 12.08
N LEU A 312 15.10 2.01 12.05
CA LEU A 312 14.63 0.80 11.39
C LEU A 312 13.72 -0.04 12.32
N PRO A 313 12.75 -0.78 11.77
CA PRO A 313 11.91 -1.68 12.56
C PRO A 313 12.68 -2.93 13.02
N PRO A 314 12.12 -3.70 13.98
CA PRO A 314 12.66 -5.00 14.35
C PRO A 314 12.90 -5.91 13.15
N GLY A 315 14.03 -6.63 13.17
CA GLY A 315 14.45 -7.51 12.08
C GLY A 315 15.28 -6.83 10.99
N MET A 316 15.42 -5.51 11.02
CA MET A 316 16.31 -4.77 10.12
C MET A 316 17.47 -4.13 10.89
N ARG A 317 18.70 -4.27 10.38
CA ARG A 317 19.91 -3.72 11.00
C ARG A 317 20.85 -3.20 9.94
N VAL A 318 21.56 -2.12 10.22
CA VAL A 318 22.59 -1.60 9.33
C VAL A 318 23.87 -2.39 9.60
N THR A 319 24.43 -3.01 8.57
CA THR A 319 25.64 -3.83 8.70
C THR A 319 26.89 -3.13 8.18
N GLY A 320 26.74 -2.07 7.39
CA GLY A 320 27.87 -1.29 6.91
C GLY A 320 27.45 -0.08 6.09
N VAL A 321 28.37 0.88 6.00
CA VAL A 321 28.24 2.05 5.13
C VAL A 321 29.58 2.27 4.44
N GLU A 322 29.58 2.29 3.11
CA GLU A 322 30.80 2.44 2.30
C GLU A 322 30.54 3.33 1.07
N PRO A 323 31.58 3.88 0.42
CA PRO A 323 31.40 4.52 -0.88
C PRO A 323 30.77 3.55 -1.88
N ALA A 324 29.73 4.00 -2.59
CA ALA A 324 29.08 3.15 -3.58
C ALA A 324 30.00 2.95 -4.80
N PRO A 325 29.94 1.77 -5.46
CA PRO A 325 30.73 1.52 -6.67
C PRO A 325 30.36 2.48 -7.81
N ALA A 326 31.34 2.80 -8.65
CA ALA A 326 31.18 3.72 -9.78
C ALA A 326 30.31 3.14 -10.91
N ALA A 327 30.31 1.82 -11.07
CA ALA A 327 29.54 1.11 -12.09
C ALA A 327 28.69 0.01 -11.44
N ASP A 328 27.53 -0.26 -12.03
CA ASP A 328 26.70 -1.39 -11.62
C ASP A 328 27.39 -2.72 -11.97
N ALA A 329 27.06 -3.78 -11.22
CA ALA A 329 27.59 -5.11 -11.45
C ALA A 329 26.97 -5.73 -12.71
N GLY A 330 27.80 -6.30 -13.60
CA GLY A 330 27.32 -6.99 -14.79
C GLY A 330 26.76 -8.38 -14.47
N THR A 331 27.43 -9.10 -13.56
CA THR A 331 26.98 -10.42 -13.07
C THR A 331 26.98 -10.42 -11.54
N VAL A 332 25.95 -11.01 -10.95
CA VAL A 332 25.81 -11.15 -9.49
C VAL A 332 25.58 -12.61 -9.16
N VAL A 333 26.38 -13.15 -8.24
CA VAL A 333 26.18 -14.49 -7.67
C VAL A 333 25.61 -14.34 -6.27
N THR A 334 24.46 -14.96 -6.01
CA THR A 334 23.76 -14.86 -4.74
C THR A 334 23.58 -16.24 -4.13
N ALA A 335 24.01 -16.41 -2.89
CA ALA A 335 23.80 -17.64 -2.12
C ALA A 335 22.53 -17.53 -1.27
N TYR A 336 21.78 -18.62 -1.24
CA TYR A 336 20.58 -18.78 -0.44
C TYR A 336 20.63 -20.10 0.31
N GLU A 337 19.90 -20.15 1.42
CA GLU A 337 19.67 -21.37 2.16
C GLU A 337 18.23 -21.45 2.68
N THR A 338 17.74 -22.67 2.89
CA THR A 338 16.49 -22.92 3.61
C THR A 338 16.60 -24.23 4.37
N VAL A 339 16.14 -24.24 5.61
CA VAL A 339 16.00 -25.49 6.38
C VAL A 339 14.80 -26.26 5.83
N LEU A 340 15.02 -27.51 5.49
CA LEU A 340 13.97 -28.40 5.00
C LEU A 340 13.41 -29.23 6.17
N PRO A 341 12.10 -29.48 6.24
CA PRO A 341 11.54 -30.44 7.19
C PRO A 341 12.11 -31.85 6.89
N LYS A 342 12.52 -32.59 7.91
CA LYS A 342 12.98 -33.98 7.80
C LYS A 342 11.79 -34.93 7.63
N PRO A 343 11.95 -36.09 6.97
CA PRO A 343 13.14 -36.55 6.24
C PRO A 343 13.18 -36.03 4.78
N HIS A 344 14.37 -36.04 4.19
CA HIS A 344 14.56 -35.70 2.77
C HIS A 344 14.48 -36.99 1.95
N PRO A 345 13.49 -37.13 1.04
CA PRO A 345 13.43 -38.28 0.15
C PRO A 345 14.69 -38.37 -0.69
N GLU A 346 15.25 -39.58 -0.87
CA GLU A 346 16.39 -39.83 -1.76
C GLU A 346 16.12 -39.32 -3.18
N GLU A 347 14.86 -39.35 -3.61
CA GLU A 347 14.38 -38.77 -4.87
C GLU A 347 14.83 -37.31 -5.07
N ARG A 348 14.85 -36.49 -4.01
CA ARG A 348 15.28 -35.09 -4.12
C ARG A 348 16.79 -34.97 -4.37
N LEU A 349 17.59 -35.86 -3.77
CA LEU A 349 19.03 -35.90 -4.02
C LEU A 349 19.31 -36.35 -5.46
N GLN A 350 18.55 -37.33 -5.96
CA GLN A 350 18.64 -37.76 -7.35
C GLN A 350 18.28 -36.62 -8.32
N ARG A 351 17.16 -35.93 -8.10
CA ARG A 351 16.74 -34.77 -8.92
C ARG A 351 17.80 -33.66 -8.96
N ILE A 352 18.50 -33.42 -7.85
CA ILE A 352 19.64 -32.46 -7.82
C ILE A 352 20.77 -32.94 -8.73
N GLY A 353 21.14 -34.23 -8.63
CA GLY A 353 22.17 -34.84 -9.47
C GLY A 353 21.82 -34.75 -10.95
N ASP A 354 20.61 -35.16 -11.31
CA ASP A 354 20.09 -35.12 -12.69
C ASP A 354 20.13 -33.69 -13.23
N PHE A 355 19.59 -32.72 -12.47
CA PHE A 355 19.60 -31.31 -12.85
C PHE A 355 21.01 -30.76 -13.05
N LEU A 356 21.95 -31.01 -12.14
CA LEU A 356 23.31 -30.48 -12.24
C LEU A 356 24.11 -31.13 -13.37
N SER A 357 23.84 -32.40 -13.69
CA SER A 357 24.46 -33.14 -14.79
C SER A 357 23.93 -32.78 -16.17
N GLY A 358 22.71 -32.23 -16.25
CA GLY A 358 22.12 -31.77 -17.50
C GLY A 358 22.73 -30.46 -18.01
N ASP A 359 22.75 -30.30 -19.33
CA ASP A 359 23.22 -29.09 -20.01
C ASP A 359 22.16 -27.98 -20.06
N SER A 360 20.87 -28.33 -19.95
CA SER A 360 19.73 -27.42 -20.06
C SER A 360 18.57 -27.89 -19.18
N PHE A 361 17.82 -26.95 -18.60
CA PHE A 361 16.58 -27.21 -17.86
C PHE A 361 15.63 -26.04 -18.03
N VAL A 362 14.60 -26.22 -18.86
CA VAL A 362 13.65 -25.15 -19.23
C VAL A 362 12.43 -25.19 -18.34
N ILE A 363 12.08 -24.03 -17.75
CA ILE A 363 10.82 -23.83 -17.02
C ILE A 363 9.87 -22.91 -17.81
N GLU A 364 8.58 -23.13 -17.64
CA GLU A 364 7.53 -22.25 -18.16
C GLU A 364 7.12 -21.21 -17.13
N ARG A 365 7.03 -19.95 -17.54
CA ARG A 365 6.49 -18.84 -16.75
C ARG A 365 5.22 -18.29 -17.39
N SER A 366 4.17 -18.13 -16.59
CA SER A 366 2.96 -17.42 -17.00
C SER A 366 2.84 -16.10 -16.23
N ARG A 367 2.85 -14.96 -16.95
CA ARG A 367 2.63 -13.64 -16.35
C ARG A 367 1.62 -12.86 -17.17
N LYS A 368 0.53 -12.41 -16.51
CA LYS A 368 -0.57 -11.67 -17.16
C LYS A 368 -1.10 -12.36 -18.42
N GLY A 369 -1.21 -13.70 -18.38
CA GLY A 369 -1.70 -14.52 -19.50
C GLY A 369 -0.68 -14.79 -20.63
N LYS A 370 0.53 -14.24 -20.57
CA LYS A 370 1.61 -14.53 -21.52
C LYS A 370 2.53 -15.61 -20.98
N ARG A 371 2.74 -16.67 -21.75
CA ARG A 371 3.73 -17.73 -21.45
C ARG A 371 5.10 -17.35 -22.00
N SER A 372 6.15 -17.67 -21.25
CA SER A 372 7.55 -17.53 -21.66
C SER A 372 8.37 -18.68 -21.09
N GLU A 373 9.30 -19.19 -21.87
CA GLU A 373 10.25 -20.22 -21.45
C GLU A 373 11.56 -19.60 -20.97
N LEU A 374 12.19 -20.22 -19.97
CA LEU A 374 13.51 -19.84 -19.48
C LEU A 374 14.32 -21.08 -19.14
N ASP A 375 15.50 -21.22 -19.74
CA ASP A 375 16.49 -22.18 -19.29
C ASP A 375 17.18 -21.68 -18.01
N ILE A 376 16.97 -22.40 -16.90
CA ILE A 376 17.49 -22.04 -15.59
C ILE A 376 18.77 -22.78 -15.23
N ARG A 377 19.17 -23.82 -15.98
CA ARG A 377 20.41 -24.55 -15.72
C ARG A 377 21.64 -23.62 -15.65
N PRO A 378 21.89 -22.70 -16.60
CA PRO A 378 23.06 -21.80 -16.54
C PRO A 378 22.96 -20.77 -15.40
N LEU A 379 21.78 -20.59 -14.80
CA LEU A 379 21.54 -19.65 -13.71
C LEU A 379 21.77 -20.29 -12.33
N VAL A 380 22.03 -21.59 -12.25
CA VAL A 380 22.31 -22.30 -10.99
C VAL A 380 23.77 -22.75 -10.97
N ARG A 381 24.58 -22.08 -10.14
CA ARG A 381 26.00 -22.39 -9.97
C ARG A 381 26.21 -23.61 -9.08
N SER A 382 25.44 -23.71 -7.99
CA SER A 382 25.47 -24.87 -7.10
C SER A 382 24.10 -25.10 -6.48
N LEU A 383 23.78 -26.37 -6.20
CA LEU A 383 22.54 -26.82 -5.56
C LEU A 383 22.86 -28.08 -4.76
N ARG A 384 22.66 -28.06 -3.44
CA ARG A 384 22.99 -29.20 -2.57
C ARG A 384 22.17 -29.21 -1.28
N ILE A 385 22.08 -30.37 -0.65
CA ILE A 385 21.45 -30.53 0.66
C ILE A 385 22.53 -30.98 1.65
N ASP A 386 22.83 -30.12 2.63
CA ASP A 386 23.82 -30.38 3.69
C ASP A 386 23.10 -30.42 5.05
N HIS A 387 23.13 -31.55 5.76
CA HIS A 387 22.53 -31.71 7.11
C HIS A 387 21.08 -31.21 7.24
N GLY A 388 20.28 -31.34 6.17
CA GLY A 388 18.89 -30.89 6.08
C GLY A 388 18.69 -29.41 5.79
N THR A 389 19.74 -28.73 5.39
CA THR A 389 19.69 -27.38 4.81
C THR A 389 19.89 -27.47 3.31
N LEU A 390 18.91 -27.01 2.55
CA LEU A 390 19.05 -26.82 1.11
C LEU A 390 19.81 -25.53 0.86
N ARG A 391 20.89 -25.61 0.09
CA ARG A 391 21.76 -24.48 -0.28
C ARG A 391 21.86 -24.39 -1.79
N PHE A 392 21.73 -23.18 -2.31
CA PHE A 392 21.94 -22.92 -3.73
C PHE A 392 22.53 -21.55 -4.00
N GLU A 393 23.36 -21.50 -5.04
CA GLU A 393 23.98 -20.28 -5.55
C GLU A 393 23.41 -19.97 -6.93
N LEU A 394 22.81 -18.80 -7.06
CA LEU A 394 22.14 -18.35 -8.27
C LEU A 394 22.94 -17.24 -8.95
N VAL A 395 23.04 -17.31 -10.27
CA VAL A 395 23.69 -16.32 -11.12
C VAL A 395 22.62 -15.43 -11.74
N ALA A 396 22.78 -14.13 -11.60
CA ALA A 396 21.95 -13.13 -12.25
C ALA A 396 22.82 -12.24 -13.14
N HIS A 397 22.38 -12.02 -14.38
CA HIS A 397 23.02 -11.10 -15.31
C HIS A 397 22.17 -9.85 -15.49
N GLN A 398 22.83 -8.69 -15.54
CA GLN A 398 22.15 -7.41 -15.72
C GLN A 398 21.29 -7.42 -17.00
N GLY A 399 20.03 -7.01 -16.87
CA GLY A 399 19.08 -6.92 -17.98
C GLY A 399 18.54 -8.26 -18.51
N ARG A 400 18.91 -9.40 -17.91
CA ARG A 400 18.40 -10.73 -18.29
C ARG A 400 17.43 -11.28 -17.24
N PRO A 401 16.47 -12.15 -17.63
CA PRO A 401 15.63 -12.87 -16.67
C PRO A 401 16.49 -13.74 -15.73
N GLY A 402 16.30 -13.59 -14.42
CA GLY A 402 16.91 -14.46 -13.41
C GLY A 402 15.95 -15.59 -12.99
N VAL A 403 16.41 -16.46 -12.08
CA VAL A 403 15.63 -17.52 -11.44
C VAL A 403 15.48 -17.26 -9.94
N ASN A 404 14.31 -17.57 -9.38
CA ASN A 404 14.02 -17.45 -7.98
C ASN A 404 14.31 -18.77 -7.24
N PRO A 405 14.83 -18.71 -6.00
CA PRO A 405 14.92 -19.86 -5.09
C PRO A 405 13.72 -20.82 -5.09
N ARG A 406 12.51 -20.29 -5.04
CA ARG A 406 11.26 -21.06 -4.96
C ARG A 406 10.91 -21.77 -6.27
N GLU A 407 11.28 -21.22 -7.43
CA GLU A 407 11.10 -21.89 -8.72
C GLU A 407 11.95 -23.17 -8.74
N ILE A 408 13.20 -23.11 -8.27
CA ILE A 408 14.05 -24.30 -8.16
C ILE A 408 13.44 -25.33 -7.20
N MET A 409 12.89 -24.89 -6.07
CA MET A 409 12.22 -25.80 -5.14
C MET A 409 11.03 -26.51 -5.78
N VAL A 410 10.20 -25.81 -6.56
CA VAL A 410 9.02 -26.41 -7.19
C VAL A 410 9.42 -27.25 -8.40
N ASP A 411 10.07 -26.63 -9.39
CA ASP A 411 10.27 -27.22 -10.71
C ASP A 411 11.38 -28.28 -10.72
N VAL A 412 12.44 -28.10 -9.94
CA VAL A 412 13.57 -29.05 -9.88
C VAL A 412 13.35 -30.07 -8.77
N LEU A 413 13.00 -29.61 -7.56
CA LEU A 413 12.96 -30.48 -6.38
C LEU A 413 11.58 -31.07 -6.08
N GLY A 414 10.54 -30.67 -6.82
CA GLY A 414 9.19 -31.24 -6.71
C GLY A 414 8.44 -30.84 -5.44
N PHE A 415 8.77 -29.70 -4.82
CA PHE A 415 7.95 -29.16 -3.74
C PHE A 415 6.62 -28.64 -4.31
N SER A 416 5.54 -28.79 -3.54
CA SER A 416 4.31 -28.06 -3.85
C SER A 416 4.54 -26.55 -3.70
N GLU A 417 3.78 -25.74 -4.44
CA GLU A 417 3.85 -24.28 -4.32
C GLU A 417 3.69 -23.81 -2.87
N ARG A 418 2.79 -24.47 -2.12
CA ARG A 418 2.55 -24.16 -0.71
C ARG A 418 3.79 -24.42 0.15
N GLU A 419 4.46 -25.55 -0.02
CA GLU A 419 5.68 -25.85 0.73
C GLU A 419 6.80 -24.86 0.40
N ALA A 420 6.99 -24.53 -0.89
CA ALA A 420 7.99 -23.55 -1.31
C ALA A 420 7.69 -22.13 -0.77
N LEU A 421 6.41 -21.75 -0.66
CA LEU A 421 6.01 -20.49 -0.04
C LEU A 421 6.26 -20.46 1.47
N LEU A 422 6.00 -21.57 2.16
CA LEU A 422 6.21 -21.70 3.61
C LEU A 422 7.67 -21.85 4.00
N ALA A 423 8.53 -22.30 3.08
CA ALA A 423 9.96 -22.40 3.28
C ALA A 423 10.58 -21.04 3.62
N ARG A 424 11.36 -20.99 4.71
CA ARG A 424 12.11 -19.82 5.14
C ARG A 424 13.43 -19.73 4.38
N VAL A 425 13.34 -19.27 3.14
CA VAL A 425 14.50 -18.98 2.31
C VAL A 425 15.20 -17.73 2.80
N ARG A 426 16.50 -17.85 3.06
CA ARG A 426 17.39 -16.76 3.49
C ARG A 426 18.51 -16.55 2.48
N LYS A 427 18.70 -15.31 2.06
CA LYS A 427 19.84 -14.87 1.27
C LYS A 427 21.01 -14.54 2.19
N THR A 428 22.10 -15.28 2.09
CA THR A 428 23.23 -15.20 3.05
C THR A 428 24.47 -14.55 2.47
N LYS A 429 24.63 -14.57 1.14
CA LYS A 429 25.80 -13.99 0.49
C LYS A 429 25.44 -13.40 -0.87
N ARG A 430 26.11 -12.30 -1.22
CA ARG A 430 26.05 -11.68 -2.53
C ARG A 430 27.46 -11.31 -2.97
N VAL A 431 27.83 -11.70 -4.19
CA VAL A 431 29.11 -11.38 -4.81
C VAL A 431 28.84 -10.70 -6.15
N GLU A 432 29.40 -9.51 -6.33
CA GLU A 432 29.25 -8.69 -7.52
C GLU A 432 30.49 -8.80 -8.41
N PHE A 433 30.27 -9.06 -9.69
CA PHE A 433 31.30 -9.08 -10.72
C PHE A 433 31.02 -7.91 -11.67
N HIS A 434 31.88 -6.91 -11.61
CA HIS A 434 31.85 -5.80 -12.55
C HIS A 434 32.46 -6.28 -13.87
N ALA A 435 31.87 -5.87 -15.01
CA ALA A 435 32.57 -6.05 -16.27
C ALA A 435 33.88 -5.28 -16.15
N ASN A 436 35.02 -5.95 -16.37
CA ASN A 436 36.33 -5.31 -16.35
C ASN A 436 36.29 -4.01 -17.17
N THR A 437 36.76 -2.92 -16.58
CA THR A 437 37.32 -1.78 -17.33
C THR A 437 38.35 -2.23 -18.34
#